data_AF-A0A7C2YF97-F1
#
_entry.id   AF-A0A7C2YF97-F1
#
_cell.length_a   1.000
_cell.length_b   1.000
_cell.length_c   1.000
_cell.angle_alpha   90.00
_cell.angle_beta   90.00
_cell.angle_gamma   90.00
#
_symmetry.space_group_name_H-M   'P 1'
#
loop_
_entity.id
_entity.type
_entity.pdbx_description
1 polymer ?
#
loop_
_entity_poly.entity_id
_entity_poly.type
_entity_poly.pdbx_seq_one_letter_code
_entity_poly.pdbx_strand_id
1 'polypeptide(L)'
;MSNSTRRARVYHADLWGLREDKYAWLDNNDWKTTEWREIRPVSEFYLFTPQDANLFEQYSRYIKVTDIFPVNSVGIVTARDSLTVRWTPEDVWTTVVNFSRMGPELAREAYKLGKDARDWKVTFAQEDLRQSGPDRCHIIPLLYRPFDVRFTYYTGQSRGFLCMPRPDVMRHMATGENIALITSRLTKGESFRHAQVTRHITEVICMSPKTSNNGFVFPLYLLPDGDRRDLLTTHEPSERRPNLNSDLVAALAKAYGQEPSPEEIFRYVYAVLYAPSYREKYAEFLRLDFPRIPFTSDPEL
;
A
#
# COMPACT_ATOMS: atom_id res chain seq x y z
N MET A 1 -0.36 25.07 42.96
CA MET A 1 -0.29 23.64 43.32
C MET A 1 -0.22 22.84 42.03
N SER A 2 0.95 22.28 41.69
CA SER A 2 1.09 21.44 40.51
C SER A 2 0.37 20.11 40.79
N ASN A 3 -0.71 19.86 40.06
CA ASN A 3 -1.39 18.58 40.13
C ASN A 3 -0.50 17.56 39.40
N SER A 4 0.41 16.93 40.13
CA SER A 4 1.21 15.80 39.67
C SER A 4 0.26 14.63 39.43
N THR A 5 -0.24 14.52 38.20
CA THR A 5 -0.99 13.35 37.74
C THR A 5 -0.05 12.15 37.76
N ARG A 6 -0.13 11.37 38.84
CA ARG A 6 0.63 10.14 39.01
C ARG A 6 0.24 9.19 37.87
N ARG A 7 1.14 8.99 36.91
CA ARG A 7 0.90 8.09 35.76
C ARG A 7 0.64 6.67 36.27
N ALA A 8 -0.34 6.00 35.70
CA ALA A 8 -0.62 4.60 35.98
C ALA A 8 0.59 3.75 35.57
N ARG A 9 0.93 2.74 36.39
CA ARG A 9 1.95 1.74 36.07
C ARG A 9 1.28 0.58 35.35
N VAL A 10 1.94 0.08 34.31
CA VAL A 10 1.42 -1.03 33.48
C VAL A 10 2.36 -2.21 33.66
N TYR A 11 1.76 -3.38 33.91
CA TYR A 11 2.46 -4.63 34.18
C TYR A 11 2.00 -5.68 33.18
N HIS A 12 2.94 -6.48 32.68
CA HIS A 12 2.71 -7.46 31.64
C HIS A 12 3.42 -8.78 31.96
N ALA A 13 2.77 -9.90 31.65
CA ALA A 13 3.36 -11.23 31.67
C ALA A 13 2.72 -12.05 30.54
N ASP A 14 3.52 -12.88 29.87
CA ASP A 14 3.02 -13.83 28.89
C ASP A 14 2.85 -15.21 29.54
N LEU A 15 1.81 -15.93 29.11
CA LEU A 15 1.64 -17.36 29.42
C LEU A 15 1.57 -18.15 28.11
N TRP A 16 2.70 -18.70 27.70
CA TRP A 16 2.85 -19.58 26.54
C TRP A 16 2.76 -21.06 26.95
N GLY A 17 2.49 -21.95 26.00
CA GLY A 17 2.41 -23.40 26.26
C GLY A 17 1.11 -24.04 25.78
N LEU A 18 0.96 -25.34 26.05
CA LEU A 18 -0.24 -26.09 25.72
C LEU A 18 -1.39 -25.67 26.63
N ARG A 19 -2.61 -25.93 26.19
CA ARG A 19 -3.82 -25.59 26.95
C ARG A 19 -3.80 -26.16 28.36
N GLU A 20 -3.38 -27.41 28.52
CA GLU A 20 -3.30 -28.12 29.80
C GLU A 20 -2.29 -27.47 30.75
N ASP A 21 -1.09 -27.13 30.26
CA ASP A 21 -0.06 -26.43 31.04
C ASP A 21 -0.54 -25.05 31.52
N LYS A 22 -1.27 -24.32 30.66
CA LYS A 22 -1.83 -23.01 31.04
C LYS A 22 -2.89 -23.13 32.13
N TYR A 23 -3.73 -24.16 32.08
CA TYR A 23 -4.70 -24.40 33.15
C TYR A 23 -4.01 -24.76 34.47
N ALA A 24 -3.07 -25.71 34.43
CA ALA A 24 -2.29 -26.07 35.62
C ALA A 24 -1.55 -24.86 36.21
N TRP A 25 -1.02 -23.96 35.38
CA TRP A 25 -0.39 -22.73 35.85
C TRP A 25 -1.40 -21.78 36.50
N LEU A 26 -2.56 -21.55 35.87
CA LEU A 26 -3.63 -20.66 36.38
C LEU A 26 -4.32 -21.17 37.65
N ASP A 27 -4.37 -22.49 37.86
CA ASP A 27 -4.90 -23.07 39.10
C ASP A 27 -4.00 -22.82 40.31
N ASN A 28 -2.69 -22.66 40.06
CA ASN A 28 -1.67 -22.50 41.10
C ASN A 28 -1.13 -21.07 41.23
N ASN A 29 -1.53 -20.15 40.35
CA ASN A 29 -1.02 -18.78 40.31
C ASN A 29 -2.14 -17.75 40.16
N ASP A 30 -1.94 -16.58 40.76
CA ASP A 30 -2.84 -15.44 40.65
C ASP A 30 -2.07 -14.15 40.33
N TRP A 31 -2.75 -13.02 40.30
CA TRP A 31 -2.12 -11.73 40.01
C TRP A 31 -1.05 -11.31 41.03
N LYS A 32 -0.97 -11.92 42.22
CA LYS A 32 0.09 -11.65 43.21
C LYS A 32 1.30 -12.54 43.00
N THR A 33 1.12 -13.76 42.49
CA THR A 33 2.21 -14.71 42.25
C THR A 33 2.79 -14.64 40.84
N THR A 34 2.07 -14.05 39.88
CA THR A 34 2.60 -13.79 38.54
C THR A 34 3.85 -12.92 38.58
N GLU A 35 4.90 -13.36 37.90
CA GLU A 35 6.10 -12.55 37.67
C GLU A 35 5.82 -11.48 36.62
N TRP A 36 5.36 -10.32 37.09
CA TRP A 36 5.06 -9.18 36.24
C TRP A 36 6.31 -8.43 35.81
N ARG A 37 6.38 -8.11 34.52
CA ARG A 37 7.30 -7.11 33.97
C ARG A 37 6.61 -5.76 33.87
N GLU A 38 7.15 -4.73 34.52
CA GLU A 38 6.68 -3.36 34.30
C GLU A 38 7.03 -2.93 32.87
N ILE A 39 6.04 -2.37 32.17
CA ILE A 39 6.20 -1.81 30.83
C ILE A 39 5.80 -0.34 30.84
N ARG A 40 6.37 0.42 29.91
CA ARG A 40 6.10 1.85 29.73
C ARG A 40 5.56 2.07 28.33
N PRO A 41 4.23 1.98 28.13
CA PRO A 41 3.62 2.25 26.84
C PRO A 41 3.97 3.68 26.40
N VAL A 42 4.55 3.82 25.21
CA VAL A 42 4.93 5.10 24.63
C VAL A 42 4.09 5.40 23.39
N SER A 43 3.90 6.70 23.13
CA SER A 43 3.34 7.19 21.87
C SER A 43 4.20 6.70 20.68
N GLU A 44 3.67 6.44 19.50
CA GLU A 44 2.27 6.63 19.03
C GLU A 44 1.30 5.51 19.40
N PHE A 45 1.79 4.30 19.69
CA PHE A 45 0.94 3.10 19.70
C PHE A 45 0.47 2.67 21.10
N TYR A 46 1.14 3.10 22.16
CA TYR A 46 0.86 2.69 23.55
C TYR A 46 0.71 1.18 23.71
N LEU A 47 1.65 0.41 23.15
CA LEU A 47 1.58 -1.04 23.17
C LEU A 47 1.71 -1.59 24.59
N PHE A 48 0.85 -2.56 24.91
CA PHE A 48 0.87 -3.31 26.17
C PHE A 48 1.70 -4.59 26.07
N THR A 49 2.76 -4.55 25.27
CA THR A 49 3.73 -5.63 25.13
C THR A 49 5.13 -5.08 25.43
N PRO A 50 6.07 -5.91 25.91
CA PRO A 50 7.44 -5.49 26.06
C PRO A 50 8.02 -5.03 24.71
N GLN A 51 8.71 -3.89 24.70
CA GLN A 51 9.37 -3.36 23.52
C GLN A 51 10.79 -2.92 23.88
N ASP A 52 11.70 -3.01 22.91
CA ASP A 52 13.00 -2.34 23.02
C ASP A 52 12.82 -0.84 22.72
N ALA A 53 12.72 -0.05 23.79
CA ALA A 53 12.51 1.39 23.70
C ALA A 53 13.65 2.12 22.99
N ASN A 54 14.90 1.68 23.19
CA ASN A 54 16.07 2.30 22.55
C ASN A 54 16.06 2.04 21.05
N LEU A 55 15.73 0.79 20.66
CA LEU A 55 15.62 0.40 19.27
C LEU A 55 14.45 1.11 18.58
N PHE A 56 13.32 1.28 19.27
CA PHE A 56 12.17 2.04 18.77
C PHE A 56 12.53 3.51 18.56
N GLU A 57 13.23 4.13 19.52
CA GLU A 57 13.69 5.51 19.38
C GLU A 57 14.63 5.66 18.17
N GLN A 58 15.59 4.74 18.01
CA GLN A 58 16.48 4.72 16.85
C GLN A 58 15.69 4.61 15.54
N TYR A 59 14.77 3.64 15.45
CA TYR A 59 13.97 3.41 14.25
C TYR A 59 13.05 4.60 13.92
N SER A 60 12.50 5.25 14.94
CA SER A 60 11.58 6.38 14.78
C SER A 60 12.25 7.64 14.22
N ARG A 61 13.58 7.76 14.31
CA ARG A 61 14.36 8.85 13.69
C ARG A 61 14.48 8.70 12.17
N TYR A 62 14.26 7.49 11.64
CA TYR A 62 14.28 7.27 10.20
C TYR A 62 13.00 7.80 9.55
N ILE A 63 13.12 8.25 8.29
CA ILE A 63 12.02 8.80 7.52
C ILE A 63 11.08 7.68 7.05
N LYS A 64 9.76 7.88 7.22
CA LYS A 64 8.76 6.89 6.80
C LYS A 64 8.64 6.87 5.28
N VAL A 65 8.41 5.71 4.67
CA VAL A 65 8.29 5.60 3.21
C VAL A 65 7.20 6.49 2.61
N THR A 66 6.12 6.76 3.35
CA THR A 66 5.06 7.71 2.97
C THR A 66 5.53 9.16 2.94
N ASP A 67 6.57 9.48 3.71
CA ASP A 67 7.16 10.82 3.76
C ASP A 67 8.29 10.97 2.74
N ILE A 68 8.87 9.85 2.27
CA ILE A 68 9.78 9.82 1.11
C ILE A 68 8.99 10.02 -0.18
N PHE A 69 7.85 9.32 -0.32
CA PHE A 69 6.96 9.34 -1.48
C PHE A 69 5.56 9.85 -1.09
N PRO A 70 5.33 11.18 -1.08
CA PRO A 70 4.11 11.79 -0.53
C PRO A 70 2.82 11.37 -1.24
N VAL A 71 2.86 11.19 -2.57
CA VAL A 71 1.70 10.72 -3.34
C VAL A 71 1.71 9.20 -3.37
N ASN A 72 0.81 8.58 -2.61
CA ASN A 72 0.66 7.13 -2.55
C ASN A 72 -0.78 6.74 -2.22
N SER A 73 -1.14 5.50 -2.55
CA SER A 73 -2.47 4.97 -2.27
C SER A 73 -2.42 3.46 -2.30
N VAL A 74 -3.48 2.83 -1.78
CA VAL A 74 -3.70 1.40 -1.99
C VAL A 74 -3.92 1.10 -3.49
N GLY A 75 -3.76 -0.16 -3.87
CA GLY A 75 -4.17 -0.66 -5.18
C GLY A 75 -5.65 -0.44 -5.52
N ILE A 76 -6.01 -0.72 -6.78
CA ILE A 76 -7.38 -0.67 -7.25
C ILE A 76 -8.25 -1.71 -6.53
N VAL A 77 -9.54 -1.40 -6.37
CA VAL A 77 -10.56 -2.35 -5.91
C VAL A 77 -11.55 -2.57 -7.04
N THR A 78 -11.66 -3.80 -7.50
CA THR A 78 -12.59 -4.18 -8.57
C THR A 78 -14.01 -4.40 -8.05
N ALA A 79 -14.14 -4.94 -6.82
CA ALA A 79 -15.32 -5.58 -6.23
C ALA A 79 -15.85 -6.82 -6.99
N ARG A 80 -15.51 -7.00 -8.27
CA ARG A 80 -15.95 -8.10 -9.14
C ARG A 80 -14.80 -8.57 -10.03
N ASP A 81 -13.75 -9.14 -9.44
CA ASP A 81 -12.56 -9.63 -10.17
C ASP A 81 -12.91 -10.52 -11.36
N SER A 82 -13.87 -11.44 -11.19
CA SER A 82 -14.32 -12.36 -12.23
C SER A 82 -15.05 -11.68 -13.39
N LEU A 83 -15.35 -10.38 -13.30
CA LEU A 83 -15.84 -9.55 -14.40
C LEU A 83 -14.71 -8.72 -14.98
N THR A 84 -13.95 -8.04 -14.13
CA THR A 84 -13.08 -6.94 -14.55
C THR A 84 -11.66 -7.39 -14.92
N VAL A 85 -11.21 -8.53 -14.41
CA VAL A 85 -9.84 -9.03 -14.60
C VAL A 85 -9.85 -10.25 -15.52
N ARG A 86 -9.00 -10.23 -16.55
CA ARG A 86 -8.88 -11.29 -17.56
C ARG A 86 -7.43 -11.62 -17.87
N TRP A 87 -7.21 -12.79 -18.46
CA TRP A 87 -5.88 -13.25 -18.86
C TRP A 87 -5.36 -12.55 -20.11
N THR A 88 -6.25 -12.16 -21.03
CA THR A 88 -5.87 -11.53 -22.29
C THR A 88 -6.58 -10.18 -22.49
N PRO A 89 -5.98 -9.25 -23.23
CA PRO A 89 -6.65 -8.00 -23.65
C PRO A 89 -7.96 -8.27 -24.41
N GLU A 90 -7.99 -9.32 -25.25
CA GLU A 90 -9.14 -9.71 -26.05
C GLU A 90 -10.33 -10.16 -25.19
N ASP A 91 -10.06 -10.86 -24.09
CA ASP A 91 -11.08 -11.26 -23.14
C ASP A 91 -11.65 -10.06 -22.38
N VAL A 92 -10.81 -9.07 -22.02
CA VAL A 92 -11.27 -7.81 -21.42
C VAL A 92 -12.19 -7.09 -22.41
N TRP A 93 -11.74 -6.95 -23.66
CA TRP A 93 -12.50 -6.28 -24.71
C TRP A 93 -13.87 -6.93 -24.94
N THR A 94 -13.88 -8.25 -25.13
CA THR A 94 -15.13 -9.03 -25.28
C THR A 94 -16.06 -8.82 -24.10
N THR A 95 -15.50 -8.88 -22.87
CA THR A 95 -16.28 -8.65 -21.65
C THR A 95 -16.88 -7.25 -21.62
N VAL A 96 -16.09 -6.21 -21.89
CA VAL A 96 -16.52 -4.80 -21.87
C VAL A 96 -17.61 -4.53 -22.92
N VAL A 97 -17.44 -5.00 -24.15
CA VAL A 97 -18.41 -4.79 -25.24
C VAL A 97 -19.72 -5.52 -24.94
N ASN A 98 -19.66 -6.77 -24.49
CA ASN A 98 -20.87 -7.54 -24.19
C ASN A 98 -21.58 -6.99 -22.94
N PHE A 99 -20.83 -6.77 -21.86
CA PHE A 99 -21.38 -6.30 -20.59
C PHE A 99 -22.04 -4.91 -20.72
N SER A 100 -21.44 -3.98 -21.47
CA SER A 100 -22.00 -2.64 -21.69
C SER A 100 -23.31 -2.63 -22.50
N ARG A 101 -23.54 -3.65 -23.34
CA ARG A 101 -24.73 -3.75 -24.21
C ARG A 101 -25.86 -4.60 -23.63
N MET A 102 -25.56 -5.49 -22.69
CA MET A 102 -26.55 -6.33 -22.04
C MET A 102 -27.50 -5.52 -21.14
N GLY A 103 -28.74 -5.99 -21.00
CA GLY A 103 -29.62 -5.49 -19.93
C GLY A 103 -29.04 -5.82 -18.54
N PRO A 104 -29.28 -5.00 -17.50
CA PRO A 104 -28.64 -5.18 -16.19
C PRO A 104 -28.85 -6.58 -15.56
N GLU A 105 -30.06 -7.12 -15.61
CA GLU A 105 -30.34 -8.43 -15.00
C GLU A 105 -29.78 -9.59 -15.83
N LEU A 106 -29.80 -9.47 -17.16
CA LEU A 106 -29.13 -10.45 -18.04
C LEU A 106 -27.62 -10.47 -17.78
N ALA A 107 -27.00 -9.29 -17.64
CA ALA A 107 -25.59 -9.18 -17.29
C ALA A 107 -25.29 -9.76 -15.90
N ARG A 108 -26.17 -9.54 -14.93
CA ARG A 108 -26.07 -10.09 -13.57
C ARG A 108 -26.04 -11.62 -13.58
N GLU A 109 -26.91 -12.24 -14.37
CA GLU A 109 -26.97 -13.69 -14.54
C GLU A 109 -25.75 -14.22 -15.30
N ALA A 110 -25.47 -13.66 -16.49
CA ALA A 110 -24.39 -14.11 -17.37
C ALA A 110 -23.01 -14.09 -16.70
N TYR A 111 -22.73 -13.05 -15.88
CA TYR A 111 -21.45 -12.89 -15.19
C TYR A 111 -21.51 -13.26 -13.69
N LYS A 112 -22.63 -13.81 -13.21
CA LYS A 112 -22.82 -14.28 -11.82
C LYS A 112 -22.48 -13.19 -10.78
N LEU A 113 -22.96 -11.97 -10.98
CA LEU A 113 -22.50 -10.76 -10.25
C LEU A 113 -23.09 -10.57 -8.85
N GLY A 114 -23.99 -11.46 -8.42
CA GLY A 114 -24.69 -11.37 -7.13
C GLY A 114 -25.54 -10.11 -7.00
N LYS A 115 -25.89 -9.73 -5.77
CA LYS A 115 -26.61 -8.48 -5.49
C LYS A 115 -25.67 -7.28 -5.57
N ASP A 116 -26.24 -6.12 -5.88
CA ASP A 116 -25.53 -4.85 -5.85
C ASP A 116 -25.04 -4.51 -4.44
N ALA A 117 -23.92 -3.81 -4.37
CA ALA A 117 -23.35 -3.27 -3.14
C ALA A 117 -23.50 -1.74 -3.13
N ARG A 118 -23.18 -1.12 -1.99
CA ARG A 118 -23.22 0.35 -1.83
C ARG A 118 -22.40 1.07 -2.91
N ASP A 119 -21.16 0.61 -3.13
CA ASP A 119 -20.17 1.28 -3.98
C ASP A 119 -19.96 0.58 -5.33
N TRP A 120 -20.69 -0.49 -5.63
CA TRP A 120 -20.62 -1.17 -6.93
C TRP A 120 -22.01 -1.71 -7.32
N LYS A 121 -22.49 -1.27 -8.50
CA LYS A 121 -23.77 -1.67 -9.08
C LYS A 121 -23.58 -1.98 -10.55
N VAL A 122 -24.33 -2.96 -11.06
CA VAL A 122 -24.27 -3.33 -12.49
C VAL A 122 -24.53 -2.11 -13.38
N THR A 123 -25.54 -1.31 -13.04
CA THR A 123 -25.90 -0.12 -13.82
C THR A 123 -24.81 0.93 -13.84
N PHE A 124 -24.13 1.17 -12.72
CA PHE A 124 -23.02 2.13 -12.66
C PHE A 124 -21.81 1.64 -13.47
N ALA A 125 -21.48 0.36 -13.35
CA ALA A 125 -20.40 -0.25 -14.12
C ALA A 125 -20.67 -0.20 -15.64
N GLN A 126 -21.91 -0.46 -16.06
CA GLN A 126 -22.28 -0.35 -17.47
C GLN A 126 -22.27 1.10 -17.96
N GLU A 127 -22.72 2.04 -17.12
CA GLU A 127 -22.75 3.45 -17.48
C GLU A 127 -21.34 4.03 -17.67
N ASP A 128 -20.40 3.68 -16.77
CA ASP A 128 -18.98 4.03 -16.93
C ASP A 128 -18.44 3.57 -18.29
N LEU A 129 -18.66 2.31 -18.66
CA LEU A 129 -18.21 1.79 -19.96
C LEU A 129 -18.87 2.47 -21.17
N ARG A 130 -20.12 2.93 -21.04
CA ARG A 130 -20.82 3.64 -22.12
C ARG A 130 -20.31 5.07 -22.25
N GLN A 131 -20.06 5.74 -21.12
CA GLN A 131 -19.59 7.13 -21.08
C GLN A 131 -18.13 7.26 -21.47
N SER A 132 -17.27 6.35 -21.02
CA SER A 132 -15.87 6.30 -21.47
C SER A 132 -15.77 5.94 -22.95
N GLY A 133 -16.83 5.36 -23.52
CA GLY A 133 -16.80 4.59 -24.76
C GLY A 133 -16.00 3.30 -24.54
N PRO A 134 -16.41 2.15 -25.08
CA PRO A 134 -15.50 1.03 -25.19
C PRO A 134 -14.35 1.42 -26.11
N ASP A 135 -13.19 1.72 -25.54
CA ASP A 135 -11.95 2.02 -26.24
C ASP A 135 -10.84 1.09 -25.74
N ARG A 136 -10.13 0.48 -26.67
CA ARG A 136 -9.00 -0.41 -26.36
C ARG A 136 -7.87 0.32 -25.65
N CYS A 137 -7.78 1.64 -25.73
CA CYS A 137 -6.77 2.43 -25.01
C CYS A 137 -6.89 2.29 -23.48
N HIS A 138 -8.08 1.96 -22.96
CA HIS A 138 -8.31 1.72 -21.54
C HIS A 138 -7.96 0.30 -21.09
N ILE A 139 -7.64 -0.61 -22.01
CA ILE A 139 -7.21 -1.96 -21.66
C ILE A 139 -5.73 -1.92 -21.30
N ILE A 140 -5.43 -2.07 -20.01
CA ILE A 140 -4.07 -1.97 -19.50
C ILE A 140 -3.68 -3.20 -18.67
N PRO A 141 -2.38 -3.52 -18.58
CA PRO A 141 -1.90 -4.56 -17.69
C PRO A 141 -2.13 -4.17 -16.23
N LEU A 142 -2.53 -5.15 -15.43
CA LEU A 142 -2.78 -5.09 -14.00
C LEU A 142 -1.90 -6.11 -13.30
N LEU A 143 -1.07 -5.67 -12.37
CA LEU A 143 -0.43 -6.56 -11.43
C LEU A 143 -1.48 -7.06 -10.44
N TYR A 144 -1.99 -8.28 -10.68
CA TYR A 144 -3.05 -8.87 -9.89
C TYR A 144 -2.47 -9.49 -8.61
N ARG A 145 -1.41 -10.29 -8.74
CA ARG A 145 -0.64 -10.88 -7.63
C ARG A 145 0.86 -10.77 -7.96
N PRO A 146 1.79 -11.09 -7.05
CA PRO A 146 3.21 -10.97 -7.34
C PRO A 146 3.54 -11.90 -8.51
N PHE A 147 4.11 -11.32 -9.57
CA PHE A 147 4.43 -12.01 -10.83
C PHE A 147 3.23 -12.54 -11.65
N ASP A 148 2.00 -12.19 -11.27
CA ASP A 148 0.76 -12.51 -12.01
C ASP A 148 0.21 -11.21 -12.61
N VAL A 149 0.61 -10.93 -13.85
CA VAL A 149 0.13 -9.78 -14.62
C VAL A 149 -1.03 -10.23 -15.50
N ARG A 150 -2.16 -9.55 -15.33
CA ARG A 150 -3.42 -9.77 -16.05
C ARG A 150 -3.81 -8.47 -16.75
N PHE A 151 -5.01 -8.44 -17.33
CA PHE A 151 -5.53 -7.25 -17.99
C PHE A 151 -6.86 -6.81 -17.36
N THR A 152 -7.09 -5.50 -17.36
CA THR A 152 -8.35 -4.88 -16.92
C THR A 152 -8.67 -3.70 -17.83
N TYR A 153 -9.90 -3.19 -17.70
CA TYR A 153 -10.33 -1.94 -18.31
C TYR A 153 -10.29 -0.82 -17.27
N TYR A 154 -9.43 0.19 -17.47
CA TYR A 154 -9.19 1.26 -16.50
C TYR A 154 -9.63 2.63 -17.03
N THR A 155 -10.72 3.15 -16.46
CA THR A 155 -11.28 4.48 -16.78
C THR A 155 -10.88 5.56 -15.79
N GLY A 156 -10.38 5.19 -14.59
CA GLY A 156 -10.18 6.11 -13.48
C GLY A 156 -11.47 6.56 -12.78
N GLN A 157 -12.64 6.13 -13.24
CA GLN A 157 -13.93 6.52 -12.66
C GLN A 157 -14.31 5.67 -11.44
N SER A 158 -14.51 6.34 -10.30
CA SER A 158 -14.92 5.67 -9.06
C SER A 158 -16.37 5.22 -9.16
N ARG A 159 -16.68 4.05 -8.56
CA ARG A 159 -17.99 3.39 -8.66
C ARG A 159 -18.42 3.03 -10.09
N GLY A 160 -17.46 2.89 -11.00
CA GLY A 160 -17.69 2.48 -12.38
C GLY A 160 -17.44 0.98 -12.59
N PHE A 161 -16.84 0.64 -13.73
CA PHE A 161 -16.44 -0.73 -14.05
C PHE A 161 -15.52 -1.29 -12.95
N LEU A 162 -14.58 -0.46 -12.49
CA LEU A 162 -13.81 -0.66 -11.27
C LEU A 162 -14.48 0.08 -10.11
N CYS A 163 -14.64 -0.60 -8.96
CA CYS A 163 -15.26 0.01 -7.78
C CYS A 163 -14.46 1.21 -7.24
N MET A 164 -13.15 1.04 -7.06
CA MET A 164 -12.22 2.10 -6.62
C MET A 164 -10.94 2.06 -7.45
N PRO A 165 -10.83 2.86 -8.52
CA PRO A 165 -9.64 2.87 -9.40
C PRO A 165 -8.47 3.67 -8.85
N ARG A 166 -8.65 4.45 -7.77
CA ARG A 166 -7.57 5.25 -7.13
C ARG A 166 -6.85 6.16 -8.14
N PRO A 167 -7.58 7.05 -8.84
CA PRO A 167 -7.03 7.84 -9.93
C PRO A 167 -5.85 8.70 -9.51
N ASP A 168 -5.86 9.24 -8.29
CA ASP A 168 -4.78 10.06 -7.73
C ASP A 168 -3.39 9.42 -7.82
N VAL A 169 -3.31 8.09 -7.89
CA VAL A 169 -2.06 7.33 -8.00
C VAL A 169 -1.99 6.48 -9.26
N MET A 170 -3.04 5.70 -9.54
CA MET A 170 -3.00 4.68 -10.60
C MET A 170 -2.90 5.27 -12.00
N ARG A 171 -3.36 6.51 -12.20
CA ARG A 171 -3.17 7.22 -13.48
C ARG A 171 -1.70 7.40 -13.84
N HIS A 172 -0.83 7.56 -12.84
CA HIS A 172 0.62 7.70 -13.05
C HIS A 172 1.28 6.38 -13.45
N MET A 173 0.58 5.25 -13.29
CA MET A 173 1.04 3.91 -13.64
C MET A 173 0.35 3.36 -14.89
N ALA A 174 -0.74 3.98 -15.34
CA ALA A 174 -1.57 3.48 -16.45
C ALA A 174 -0.84 3.48 -17.80
N THR A 175 0.16 4.37 -18.00
CA THR A 175 0.95 4.41 -19.24
C THR A 175 1.95 3.25 -19.37
N GLY A 176 2.32 2.60 -18.26
CA GLY A 176 3.33 1.54 -18.24
C GLY A 176 4.79 2.02 -18.28
N GLU A 177 5.03 3.34 -18.40
CA GLU A 177 6.36 3.94 -18.50
C GLU A 177 6.96 4.35 -17.14
N ASN A 178 6.15 4.30 -16.08
CA ASN A 178 6.54 4.66 -14.74
C ASN A 178 6.90 3.42 -13.91
N ILE A 179 7.63 3.61 -12.82
CA ILE A 179 7.90 2.56 -11.84
C ILE A 179 7.33 2.97 -10.48
N ALA A 180 6.86 1.98 -9.71
CA ALA A 180 6.37 2.21 -8.37
C ALA A 180 6.91 1.16 -7.40
N LEU A 181 7.16 1.60 -6.18
CA LEU A 181 7.35 0.71 -5.04
C LEU A 181 5.97 0.26 -4.56
N ILE A 182 5.83 -1.02 -4.27
CA ILE A 182 4.70 -1.60 -3.57
C ILE A 182 5.19 -2.03 -2.19
N THR A 183 4.56 -1.54 -1.14
CA THR A 183 4.77 -2.06 0.22
C THR A 183 3.47 -2.10 1.00
N SER A 184 3.48 -2.66 2.21
CA SER A 184 2.31 -2.67 3.08
C SER A 184 2.52 -1.86 4.35
N ARG A 185 1.42 -1.33 4.88
CA ARG A 185 1.41 -0.64 6.17
C ARG A 185 1.54 -1.61 7.34
N LEU A 186 0.91 -2.78 7.24
CA LEU A 186 0.87 -3.73 8.34
C LEU A 186 1.00 -5.16 7.79
N THR A 187 1.55 -6.06 8.61
CA THR A 187 1.60 -7.48 8.27
C THR A 187 0.98 -8.31 9.40
N LYS A 188 -0.05 -9.09 9.07
CA LYS A 188 -0.79 -9.90 10.08
C LYS A 188 -0.13 -11.26 10.32
N GLY A 189 0.70 -11.35 11.34
CA GLY A 189 1.27 -12.62 11.82
C GLY A 189 2.41 -13.19 10.96
N GLU A 190 2.81 -12.47 9.91
CA GLU A 190 3.89 -12.84 9.00
C GLU A 190 5.16 -12.04 9.33
N SER A 191 6.32 -12.55 8.90
CA SER A 191 7.53 -11.71 8.83
C SER A 191 7.45 -10.80 7.61
N PHE A 192 7.91 -9.56 7.76
CA PHE A 192 7.87 -8.59 6.68
C PHE A 192 8.69 -9.05 5.47
N ARG A 193 8.00 -9.36 4.36
CA ARG A 193 8.56 -9.59 3.02
C ARG A 193 7.80 -8.80 1.94
N HIS A 194 7.00 -7.82 2.40
CA HIS A 194 5.98 -7.17 1.60
C HIS A 194 6.57 -5.92 0.92
N ALA A 195 7.62 -6.09 0.11
CA ALA A 195 8.15 -5.04 -0.76
C ALA A 195 8.35 -5.58 -2.18
N GLN A 196 7.90 -4.85 -3.21
CA GLN A 196 8.02 -5.21 -4.63
C GLN A 196 8.11 -3.95 -5.48
N VAL A 197 8.65 -4.03 -6.70
CA VAL A 197 8.50 -2.99 -7.73
C VAL A 197 7.53 -3.41 -8.84
N THR A 198 6.85 -2.43 -9.43
CA THR A 198 5.93 -2.64 -10.56
C THR A 198 6.05 -1.50 -11.58
N ARG A 199 5.66 -1.78 -12.82
CA ARG A 199 5.39 -0.78 -13.87
C ARG A 199 3.90 -0.69 -14.24
N HIS A 200 3.06 -1.43 -13.52
CA HIS A 200 1.64 -1.59 -13.83
C HIS A 200 0.80 -1.04 -12.69
N ILE A 201 -0.46 -0.69 -13.00
CA ILE A 201 -1.46 -0.52 -11.94
C ILE A 201 -1.56 -1.82 -11.14
N THR A 202 -1.93 -1.71 -9.86
CA THR A 202 -1.84 -2.83 -8.92
C THR A 202 -3.17 -3.05 -8.23
N GLU A 203 -3.55 -4.31 -8.02
CA GLU A 203 -4.75 -4.67 -7.28
C GLU A 203 -4.50 -4.54 -5.75
N VAL A 204 -5.51 -4.13 -4.99
CA VAL A 204 -5.37 -3.74 -3.56
C VAL A 204 -4.77 -4.83 -2.68
N ILE A 205 -5.02 -6.11 -2.95
CA ILE A 205 -4.52 -7.25 -2.17
C ILE A 205 -3.41 -8.00 -2.91
N CYS A 206 -2.76 -7.36 -3.88
CA CYS A 206 -1.65 -7.94 -4.65
C CYS A 206 -0.60 -8.61 -3.75
N MET A 207 -0.29 -8.03 -2.59
CA MET A 207 0.77 -8.51 -1.70
C MET A 207 0.26 -9.43 -0.59
N SER A 208 -1.03 -9.78 -0.56
CA SER A 208 -1.61 -10.55 0.54
C SER A 208 -2.14 -11.92 0.10
N PRO A 209 -1.63 -13.02 0.68
CA PRO A 209 -2.15 -14.36 0.41
C PRO A 209 -3.53 -14.61 1.02
N LYS A 210 -3.94 -13.80 2.02
CA LYS A 210 -5.15 -14.02 2.82
C LYS A 210 -6.03 -12.76 2.96
N THR A 211 -5.99 -11.84 2.00
CA THR A 211 -6.78 -10.58 2.04
C THR A 211 -6.61 -9.79 3.34
N SER A 212 -5.43 -9.86 3.95
CA SER A 212 -5.13 -9.32 5.28
C SER A 212 -4.36 -8.00 5.23
N ASN A 213 -3.62 -7.76 4.15
CA ASN A 213 -2.68 -6.65 4.01
C ASN A 213 -2.92 -5.96 2.65
N ASN A 214 -3.12 -4.65 2.65
CA ASN A 214 -3.24 -3.90 1.40
C ASN A 214 -1.84 -3.59 0.84
N GLY A 215 -1.69 -3.72 -0.48
CA GLY A 215 -0.55 -3.18 -1.23
C GLY A 215 -0.74 -1.69 -1.46
N PHE A 216 0.16 -0.89 -0.91
CA PHE A 216 0.28 0.54 -1.17
C PHE A 216 1.30 0.77 -2.27
N VAL A 217 0.93 1.59 -3.24
CA VAL A 217 1.71 1.93 -4.43
C VAL A 217 2.25 3.33 -4.29
N PHE A 218 3.56 3.45 -4.46
CA PHE A 218 4.35 4.68 -4.37
C PHE A 218 5.01 4.91 -5.73
N PRO A 219 4.36 5.61 -6.67
CA PRO A 219 4.93 5.90 -7.99
C PRO A 219 6.17 6.78 -7.84
N LEU A 220 7.21 6.53 -8.64
CA LEU A 220 8.42 7.34 -8.64
C LEU A 220 8.18 8.70 -9.28
N TYR A 221 7.38 8.73 -10.36
CA TYR A 221 7.05 9.97 -11.07
C TYR A 221 5.56 10.30 -10.99
N LEU A 222 5.26 11.58 -11.00
CA LEU A 222 3.91 12.12 -11.18
C LEU A 222 3.83 12.67 -12.60
N LEU A 223 2.98 12.03 -13.39
CA LEU A 223 2.65 12.44 -14.74
C LEU A 223 1.66 13.62 -14.71
N PRO A 224 1.73 14.52 -15.70
CA PRO A 224 0.82 15.66 -15.77
C PRO A 224 -0.65 15.27 -15.94
N ASP A 225 -1.55 16.16 -15.51
CA ASP A 225 -2.98 16.05 -15.74
C ASP A 225 -3.25 16.33 -17.23
N GLY A 226 -3.40 15.29 -18.07
CA GLY A 226 -3.73 15.45 -19.49
C GLY A 226 -5.06 16.19 -19.76
N ASP A 227 -5.93 16.27 -18.75
CA ASP A 227 -7.26 16.89 -18.84
C ASP A 227 -7.34 18.31 -18.26
N ARG A 228 -6.34 18.75 -17.48
CA ARG A 228 -6.28 20.16 -17.03
C ARG A 228 -5.54 20.97 -18.08
N ARG A 229 -6.23 21.25 -19.18
CA ARG A 229 -5.89 22.42 -20.00
C ARG A 229 -6.22 23.66 -19.19
N ASP A 230 -5.31 24.10 -18.34
CA ASP A 230 -5.32 25.48 -17.87
C ASP A 230 -5.15 26.36 -19.12
N LEU A 231 -6.28 26.89 -19.62
CA LEU A 231 -6.42 27.77 -20.78
C LEU A 231 -5.62 29.09 -20.66
N LEU A 232 -4.80 29.23 -19.61
CA LEU A 232 -3.98 30.39 -19.27
C LEU A 232 -2.47 30.10 -19.26
N THR A 233 -2.04 28.87 -19.55
CA THR A 233 -0.61 28.54 -19.65
C THR A 233 -0.26 28.11 -21.07
N THR A 234 0.06 29.09 -21.91
CA THR A 234 1.01 28.86 -23.00
C THR A 234 2.36 28.60 -22.36
N HIS A 235 2.90 27.38 -22.48
CA HIS A 235 4.33 27.01 -22.58
C HIS A 235 4.60 25.60 -22.00
N GLU A 236 5.19 24.77 -22.88
CA GLU A 236 5.90 23.50 -22.65
C GLU A 236 5.10 22.20 -22.40
N PRO A 237 5.55 21.05 -22.98
CA PRO A 237 5.00 19.75 -22.64
C PRO A 237 5.24 19.54 -21.14
N SER A 238 4.17 19.33 -20.39
CA SER A 238 4.28 19.19 -18.93
C SER A 238 5.17 17.99 -18.59
N GLU A 239 6.39 18.27 -18.14
CA GLU A 239 7.39 17.24 -17.82
C GLU A 239 6.96 16.41 -16.60
N ARG A 240 7.29 15.12 -16.61
CA ARG A 240 7.09 14.24 -15.45
C ARG A 240 7.90 14.76 -14.26
N ARG A 241 7.29 14.87 -13.08
CA ARG A 241 7.97 15.33 -11.85
C ARG A 241 8.25 14.18 -10.88
N PRO A 242 9.39 14.14 -10.18
CA PRO A 242 9.63 13.14 -9.13
C PRO A 242 8.61 13.24 -7.99
N ASN A 243 8.14 12.10 -7.49
CA ASN A 243 7.31 11.99 -6.29
C ASN A 243 8.20 11.82 -5.06
N LEU A 244 9.11 12.75 -4.85
CA LEU A 244 10.05 12.72 -3.74
C LEU A 244 9.89 13.96 -2.87
N ASN A 245 10.05 13.78 -1.57
CA ASN A 245 10.08 14.89 -0.64
C ASN A 245 11.33 15.74 -0.87
N SER A 246 11.12 17.03 -1.20
CA SER A 246 12.18 17.98 -1.50
C SER A 246 13.16 18.18 -0.36
N ASP A 247 12.69 18.14 0.89
CA ASP A 247 13.54 18.33 2.07
C ASP A 247 14.50 17.15 2.25
N LEU A 248 14.03 15.92 1.95
CA LEU A 248 14.88 14.74 1.92
C LEU A 248 15.94 14.87 0.84
N VAL A 249 15.53 15.21 -0.39
CA VAL A 249 16.45 15.36 -1.52
C VAL A 249 17.53 16.40 -1.22
N ALA A 250 17.15 17.56 -0.68
CA ALA A 250 18.09 18.61 -0.28
C ALA A 250 19.04 18.16 0.84
N ALA A 251 18.55 17.40 1.83
CA ALA A 251 19.38 16.86 2.89
C ALA A 251 20.41 15.85 2.37
N LEU A 252 20.00 14.98 1.45
CA LEU A 252 20.89 14.00 0.80
C LEU A 252 21.91 14.71 -0.10
N ALA A 253 21.48 15.70 -0.89
CA ALA A 253 22.38 16.49 -1.74
C ALA A 253 23.49 17.17 -0.92
N LYS A 254 23.13 17.71 0.24
CA LYS A 254 24.09 18.31 1.18
C LYS A 254 25.03 17.26 1.80
N ALA A 255 24.54 16.08 2.13
CA ALA A 255 25.34 15.02 2.75
C ALA A 255 26.33 14.38 1.78
N TYR A 256 25.91 14.16 0.52
CA TYR A 256 26.71 13.47 -0.50
C TYR A 256 27.55 14.41 -1.37
N GLY A 257 27.33 15.72 -1.28
CA GLY A 257 28.00 16.71 -2.13
C GLY A 257 27.47 16.77 -3.57
N GLN A 258 26.50 15.92 -3.91
CA GLN A 258 25.78 15.91 -5.19
C GLN A 258 24.33 15.49 -4.95
N GLU A 259 23.40 16.02 -5.74
CA GLU A 259 22.00 15.64 -5.68
C GLU A 259 21.80 14.24 -6.28
N PRO A 260 21.34 13.25 -5.49
CA PRO A 260 21.05 11.92 -6.01
C PRO A 260 19.83 11.97 -6.94
N SER A 261 19.90 11.22 -8.03
CA SER A 261 18.77 11.04 -8.94
C SER A 261 17.58 10.36 -8.24
N PRO A 262 16.34 10.59 -8.71
CA PRO A 262 15.17 9.91 -8.18
C PRO A 262 15.29 8.37 -8.18
N GLU A 263 15.89 7.82 -9.23
CA GLU A 263 16.13 6.38 -9.37
C GLU A 263 17.16 5.85 -8.36
N GLU A 264 18.17 6.63 -7.97
CA GLU A 264 19.12 6.24 -6.92
C GLU A 264 18.42 6.14 -5.57
N ILE A 265 17.64 7.16 -5.19
CA ILE A 265 16.84 7.12 -3.95
C ILE A 265 15.87 5.92 -3.97
N PHE A 266 15.18 5.72 -5.10
CA PHE A 266 14.23 4.61 -5.25
C PHE A 266 14.90 3.24 -5.10
N ARG A 267 16.05 3.03 -5.75
CA ARG A 267 16.84 1.79 -5.65
C ARG A 267 17.37 1.56 -4.24
N TYR A 268 17.85 2.62 -3.59
CA TYR A 268 18.32 2.55 -2.21
C TYR A 268 17.19 2.11 -1.25
N VAL A 269 16.02 2.75 -1.33
CA VAL A 269 14.85 2.36 -0.54
C VAL A 269 14.50 0.89 -0.78
N TYR A 270 14.50 0.44 -2.04
CA TYR A 270 14.21 -0.95 -2.37
C TYR A 270 15.26 -1.92 -1.80
N ALA A 271 16.55 -1.58 -1.88
CA ALA A 271 17.64 -2.38 -1.33
C ALA A 271 17.55 -2.52 0.19
N VAL A 272 17.31 -1.42 0.92
CA VAL A 272 17.10 -1.44 2.38
C VAL A 272 15.93 -2.32 2.77
N LEU A 273 14.81 -2.21 2.05
CA LEU A 273 13.63 -3.05 2.29
C LEU A 273 13.88 -4.53 2.02
N TYR A 274 14.97 -4.89 1.32
CA TYR A 274 15.39 -6.27 1.06
C TYR A 274 16.56 -6.77 1.91
N ALA A 275 17.24 -5.87 2.64
CA ALA A 275 18.35 -6.23 3.51
C ALA A 275 17.88 -7.15 4.66
N PRO A 276 18.43 -8.36 4.81
CA PRO A 276 18.07 -9.27 5.90
C PRO A 276 18.30 -8.65 7.28
N SER A 277 19.44 -7.97 7.46
CA SER A 277 19.80 -7.28 8.70
C SER A 277 18.77 -6.23 9.10
N TYR A 278 18.24 -5.46 8.15
CA TYR A 278 17.18 -4.48 8.40
C TYR A 278 15.86 -5.16 8.79
N ARG A 279 15.43 -6.18 8.04
CA ARG A 279 14.18 -6.91 8.29
C ARG A 279 14.18 -7.64 9.63
N GLU A 280 15.30 -8.25 10.01
CA GLU A 280 15.47 -8.96 11.27
C GLU A 280 15.53 -7.99 12.44
N LYS A 281 16.37 -6.96 12.36
CA LYS A 281 16.54 -5.97 13.42
C LYS A 281 15.25 -5.21 13.72
N TYR A 282 14.47 -4.82 12.71
CA TYR A 282 13.27 -4.00 12.87
C TYR A 282 11.95 -4.77 12.65
N ALA A 283 11.99 -6.11 12.77
CA ALA A 283 10.87 -7.00 12.48
C ALA A 283 9.58 -6.62 13.23
N GLU A 284 9.69 -6.24 14.49
CA GLU A 284 8.55 -5.85 15.33
C GLU A 284 7.88 -4.58 14.83
N PHE A 285 8.66 -3.59 14.37
CA PHE A 285 8.13 -2.31 13.92
C PHE A 285 7.56 -2.39 12.50
N LEU A 286 8.19 -3.17 11.62
CA LEU A 286 7.72 -3.43 10.25
C LEU A 286 6.37 -4.18 10.20
N ARG A 287 5.95 -4.78 11.32
CA ARG A 287 4.62 -5.40 11.45
C ARG A 287 3.51 -4.40 11.76
N LEU A 288 3.86 -3.28 12.38
CA LEU A 288 2.90 -2.36 13.01
C LEU A 288 2.52 -1.18 12.12
N ASP A 289 3.48 -0.63 11.39
CA ASP A 289 3.27 0.53 10.53
C ASP A 289 4.22 0.51 9.33
N PHE A 290 4.09 1.50 8.45
CA PHE A 290 4.94 1.62 7.26
C PHE A 290 6.44 1.57 7.59
N PRO A 291 7.25 0.97 6.70
CA PRO A 291 8.70 0.97 6.84
C PRO A 291 9.28 2.39 6.95
N ARG A 292 10.31 2.53 7.78
CA ARG A 292 11.15 3.73 7.87
C ARG A 292 12.55 3.43 7.38
N ILE A 293 13.07 4.27 6.50
CA ILE A 293 14.30 3.99 5.76
C ILE A 293 15.47 4.73 6.41
N PRO A 294 16.48 4.01 6.96
CA PRO A 294 17.76 4.61 7.31
C PRO A 294 18.47 5.05 6.04
N PHE A 295 18.90 6.31 5.96
CA PHE A 295 19.85 6.77 4.96
C PHE A 295 21.25 6.82 5.57
N THR A 296 22.24 6.33 4.83
CA THR A 296 23.66 6.36 5.20
C THR A 296 24.27 7.72 4.83
N SER A 297 25.36 8.09 5.52
CA SER A 297 26.17 9.25 5.15
C SER A 297 27.19 8.94 4.04
N ASP A 298 27.39 7.66 3.73
CA ASP A 298 28.31 7.19 2.69
C ASP A 298 27.59 7.17 1.33
N PRO A 299 28.00 8.00 0.35
CA PRO A 299 27.34 8.07 -0.95
C PRO A 299 27.54 6.83 -1.83
N GLU A 300 28.50 5.94 -1.54
CA GLU A 300 28.73 4.73 -2.33
C GLU A 300 27.84 3.53 -1.92
N LEU A 301 27.13 3.65 -0.79
CA LEU A 301 26.27 2.61 -0.20
C LEU A 301 24.78 2.88 -0.40
#